data_AF-A0A8H5NLR1-F1
#
_entry.id   AF-A0A8H5NLR1-F1
#
_cell.length_a   1.000
_cell.length_b   1.000
_cell.length_c   1.000
_cell.angle_alpha   90.00
_cell.angle_beta   90.00
_cell.angle_gamma   90.00
#
_symmetry.space_group_name_H-M   'P 1'
#
loop_
_entity.id
_entity.type
_entity.pdbx_description
1 polymer ?
#
loop_
_entity_poly.entity_id
_entity_poly.type
_entity_poly.pdbx_seq_one_letter_code
_entity_poly.pdbx_strand_id
1 'polypeptide(L)'
;MTTQTFHVNKPETWHLTASIDTELQNMINNGTKGRFTGDTEDLTLAQTRAKFDSLFQQDADLLRSRMQDEVSEEEIHIPVRDRYKVRELVYRRKIDQSKTNRPLVVLIHGGGFILSNAEMEMPTCVEAVRRYDCVAVSLKYRLSPEVKFPVANDDCWDALTWLSKNEATLQADPTRGFVFGGTSAGSHLSIPLAHKARDEKLSPPLTGLYHCVPPALMPQALAEKYKPLYNSREQLKNGMALTAEFTKVYDKAVEPDFASRFWNPLLWPTGHEDLPPTFFQICGADLLRDEALIYESEKARGLVRAATYYGDNDYGLI
;
A
#
# COMPACT_ATOMS: atom_id res chain seq x y z
N MET A 1 -33.04 -3.45 -19.87
CA MET A 1 -32.48 -2.84 -18.65
C MET A 1 -31.09 -2.34 -19.01
N THR A 2 -30.82 -1.05 -18.87
CA THR A 2 -29.50 -0.47 -19.11
C THR A 2 -28.55 -0.98 -18.03
N THR A 3 -27.50 -1.71 -18.41
CA THR A 3 -26.44 -2.16 -17.51
C THR A 3 -25.76 -0.90 -16.96
N GLN A 4 -25.90 -0.64 -15.65
CA GLN A 4 -25.19 0.46 -15.02
C GLN A 4 -23.69 0.13 -14.96
N THR A 5 -22.84 1.11 -15.21
CA THR A 5 -21.37 0.99 -15.17
C THR A 5 -20.79 1.87 -14.07
N PHE A 6 -19.70 1.43 -13.45
CA PHE A 6 -18.94 2.26 -12.50
C PHE A 6 -18.44 3.55 -13.15
N HIS A 7 -18.58 4.66 -12.43
CA HIS A 7 -17.89 5.91 -12.74
C HIS A 7 -17.35 6.53 -11.44
N VAL A 8 -16.05 6.85 -11.42
CA VAL A 8 -15.39 7.45 -10.26
C VAL A 8 -16.09 8.72 -9.77
N ASN A 9 -16.57 9.57 -10.68
CA ASN A 9 -17.25 10.83 -10.36
C ASN A 9 -18.75 10.70 -10.02
N LYS A 10 -19.29 9.48 -9.93
CA LYS A 10 -20.70 9.20 -9.64
C LYS A 10 -20.81 8.26 -8.44
N PRO A 11 -20.87 8.79 -7.21
CA PRO A 11 -20.87 7.96 -6.00
C PRO A 11 -21.98 6.93 -5.94
N GLU A 12 -23.14 7.23 -6.53
CA GLU A 12 -24.24 6.29 -6.66
C GLU A 12 -23.89 5.03 -7.44
N THR A 13 -22.79 5.02 -8.21
CA THR A 13 -22.32 3.86 -8.99
C THR A 13 -21.18 3.08 -8.32
N TRP A 14 -20.60 3.56 -7.22
CA TRP A 14 -19.42 2.93 -6.60
C TRP A 14 -19.68 1.50 -6.13
N HIS A 15 -20.88 1.24 -5.61
CA HIS A 15 -21.31 -0.09 -5.18
C HIS A 15 -21.30 -1.14 -6.30
N LEU A 16 -21.37 -0.73 -7.58
CA LEU A 16 -21.30 -1.64 -8.72
C LEU A 16 -19.93 -2.31 -8.85
N THR A 17 -18.87 -1.71 -8.28
CA THR A 17 -17.54 -2.33 -8.21
C THR A 17 -17.45 -3.45 -7.19
N ALA A 18 -18.46 -3.65 -6.33
CA ALA A 18 -18.50 -4.76 -5.40
C ALA A 18 -19.05 -6.05 -6.03
N SER A 19 -19.55 -5.99 -7.27
CA SER A 19 -20.08 -7.17 -7.95
C SER A 19 -18.97 -8.18 -8.20
N ILE A 20 -19.05 -9.30 -7.48
CA ILE A 20 -18.17 -10.44 -7.67
C ILE A 20 -18.37 -11.00 -9.08
N ASP A 21 -17.28 -11.23 -9.80
CA ASP A 21 -17.35 -11.88 -11.10
C ASP A 21 -17.74 -13.37 -10.95
N THR A 22 -18.28 -13.94 -12.03
CA THR A 22 -18.81 -15.32 -12.01
C THR A 22 -17.74 -16.34 -11.65
N GLU A 23 -16.48 -16.13 -12.03
CA GLU A 23 -15.38 -17.06 -11.77
C GLU A 23 -15.09 -17.12 -10.27
N LEU A 24 -14.90 -15.97 -9.62
CA LEU A 24 -14.74 -15.94 -8.18
C LEU A 24 -15.98 -16.48 -7.47
N GLN A 25 -17.19 -16.10 -7.90
CA GLN A 25 -18.41 -16.57 -7.26
C GLN A 25 -18.47 -18.11 -7.27
N ASN A 26 -18.04 -18.73 -8.37
CA ASN A 26 -17.93 -20.18 -8.48
C ASN A 26 -16.86 -20.75 -7.54
N MET A 27 -15.69 -20.10 -7.43
CA MET A 27 -14.65 -20.52 -6.47
C MET A 27 -15.18 -20.50 -5.04
N ILE A 28 -15.83 -19.42 -4.62
CA ILE A 28 -16.44 -19.29 -3.29
C ILE A 28 -17.50 -20.37 -3.07
N ASN A 29 -18.40 -20.57 -4.03
CA ASN A 29 -19.45 -21.60 -3.95
C ASN A 29 -18.88 -23.02 -3.85
N ASN A 30 -17.69 -23.24 -4.42
CA ASN A 30 -16.95 -24.51 -4.35
C ASN A 30 -16.09 -24.63 -3.09
N GLY A 31 -16.20 -23.69 -2.15
CA GLY A 31 -15.53 -23.73 -0.85
C GLY A 31 -14.10 -23.20 -0.86
N THR A 32 -13.66 -22.50 -1.91
CA THR A 32 -12.38 -21.79 -1.88
C THR A 32 -12.42 -20.75 -0.76
N LYS A 33 -11.51 -20.91 0.20
CA LYS A 33 -11.27 -19.94 1.26
C LYS A 33 -10.18 -18.99 0.80
N GLY A 34 -10.31 -17.71 1.14
CA GLY A 34 -9.25 -16.75 0.90
C GLY A 34 -7.97 -17.16 1.62
N ARG A 35 -6.83 -16.89 0.99
CA ARG A 35 -5.48 -17.22 1.46
C ARG A 35 -5.16 -16.74 2.86
N PHE A 36 -5.80 -15.64 3.26
CA PHE A 36 -5.66 -14.99 4.56
C PHE A 36 -6.83 -15.30 5.51
N THR A 37 -7.75 -16.20 5.12
CA THR A 37 -8.92 -16.62 5.91
C THR A 37 -8.71 -17.99 6.52
N GLY A 38 -9.27 -18.21 7.71
CA GLY A 38 -9.17 -19.48 8.45
C GLY A 38 -7.87 -19.61 9.26
N ASP A 39 -8.03 -20.11 10.49
CA ASP A 39 -6.95 -20.48 11.41
C ASP A 39 -6.06 -19.31 11.86
N THR A 40 -6.64 -18.15 12.16
CA THR A 40 -5.95 -17.05 12.88
C THR A 40 -6.70 -16.59 14.12
N GLU A 41 -7.99 -16.94 14.27
CA GLU A 41 -8.83 -16.50 15.39
C GLU A 41 -8.27 -16.92 16.76
N ASP A 42 -7.60 -18.08 16.82
CA ASP A 42 -6.95 -18.60 18.03
C ASP A 42 -5.43 -18.36 18.07
N LEU A 43 -4.85 -17.68 17.08
CA LEU A 43 -3.41 -17.43 17.04
C LEU A 43 -3.04 -16.18 17.84
N THR A 44 -1.95 -16.27 18.60
CA THR A 44 -1.25 -15.09 19.11
C THR A 44 -0.70 -14.25 17.96
N LEU A 45 -0.46 -12.95 18.18
CA LEU A 45 0.13 -12.08 17.16
C LEU A 45 1.46 -12.63 16.61
N ALA A 46 2.29 -13.22 17.46
CA ALA A 46 3.56 -13.83 17.04
C ALA A 46 3.34 -15.03 16.10
N GLN A 47 2.36 -15.88 16.39
CA GLN A 47 2.00 -17.00 15.51
C GLN A 47 1.38 -16.52 14.20
N THR A 48 0.53 -15.50 14.25
CA THR A 48 -0.04 -14.86 13.06
C THR A 48 1.08 -14.30 12.19
N ARG A 49 2.03 -13.54 12.74
CA ARG A 49 3.19 -13.04 11.98
C ARG A 49 3.98 -14.18 11.36
N ALA A 50 4.34 -15.21 12.12
CA ALA A 50 5.09 -16.36 11.59
C ALA A 50 4.37 -17.06 10.43
N LYS A 51 3.03 -17.20 10.51
CA LYS A 51 2.20 -17.75 9.43
C LYS A 51 2.26 -16.88 8.18
N PHE A 52 2.01 -15.58 8.31
CA PHE A 52 2.00 -14.65 7.18
C PHE A 52 3.40 -14.45 6.56
N ASP A 53 4.44 -14.31 7.40
CA ASP A 53 5.83 -14.21 6.95
C ASP A 53 6.23 -15.44 6.13
N SER A 54 5.85 -16.64 6.57
CA SER A 54 6.10 -17.88 5.82
C SER A 54 5.37 -17.90 4.46
N LEU A 55 4.14 -17.41 4.40
CA LEU A 55 3.39 -17.32 3.14
C LEU A 55 4.07 -16.36 2.14
N PHE A 56 4.43 -15.15 2.58
CA PHE A 56 5.12 -14.18 1.72
C PHE A 56 6.52 -14.64 1.33
N GLN A 57 7.22 -15.34 2.21
CA GLN A 57 8.52 -15.93 1.90
C GLN A 57 8.41 -17.00 0.80
N GLN A 58 7.40 -17.87 0.86
CA GLN A 58 7.17 -18.89 -0.16
C GLN A 58 6.89 -18.25 -1.54
N ASP A 59 6.07 -17.19 -1.58
CA ASP A 59 5.83 -16.43 -2.82
C ASP A 59 7.11 -15.77 -3.35
N ALA A 60 7.87 -15.15 -2.45
CA ALA A 60 9.14 -14.54 -2.79
C ALA A 60 10.11 -15.58 -3.35
N ASP A 61 10.20 -16.78 -2.77
CA ASP A 61 11.07 -17.84 -3.24
C ASP A 61 10.65 -18.39 -4.61
N LEU A 62 9.33 -18.56 -4.83
CA LEU A 62 8.79 -18.90 -6.14
C LEU A 62 9.13 -17.82 -7.17
N LEU A 63 8.99 -16.55 -6.83
CA LEU A 63 9.31 -15.45 -7.74
C LEU A 63 10.82 -15.32 -7.99
N ARG A 64 11.66 -15.50 -6.96
CA ARG A 64 13.13 -15.54 -7.07
C ARG A 64 13.56 -16.58 -8.10
N SER A 65 12.96 -17.77 -8.07
CA SER A 65 13.24 -18.83 -9.05
C SER A 65 12.88 -18.43 -10.49
N ARG A 66 11.86 -17.59 -10.66
CA ARG A 66 11.38 -17.13 -11.98
C ARG A 66 12.10 -15.88 -12.49
N MET A 67 12.72 -15.09 -11.61
CA MET A 67 13.38 -13.83 -11.97
C MET A 67 14.91 -13.92 -12.00
N GLN A 68 15.48 -15.08 -11.69
CA GLN A 68 16.91 -15.25 -11.39
C GLN A 68 17.84 -14.65 -12.45
N ASP A 69 17.45 -14.63 -13.73
CA ASP A 69 18.30 -14.10 -14.80
C ASP A 69 17.98 -12.65 -15.20
N GLU A 70 16.91 -12.07 -14.67
CA GLU A 70 16.37 -10.77 -15.09
C GLU A 70 16.53 -9.68 -14.04
N VAL A 71 16.29 -10.01 -12.77
CA VAL A 71 16.23 -9.05 -11.65
C VAL A 71 17.15 -9.53 -10.53
N SER A 72 17.98 -8.62 -10.02
CA SER A 72 18.78 -8.81 -8.81
C SER A 72 18.03 -8.27 -7.61
N GLU A 73 18.19 -8.93 -6.48
CA GLU A 73 17.72 -8.51 -5.17
C GLU A 73 18.93 -8.24 -4.27
N GLU A 74 18.90 -7.14 -3.53
CA GLU A 74 19.89 -6.78 -2.53
C GLU A 74 19.20 -6.30 -1.26
N GLU A 75 19.60 -6.84 -0.12
CA GLU A 75 19.15 -6.36 1.18
C GLU A 75 20.03 -5.21 1.66
N ILE A 76 19.41 -4.10 2.03
CA ILE A 76 20.10 -2.94 2.62
C ILE A 76 19.51 -2.60 3.99
N HIS A 77 20.27 -1.83 4.76
CA HIS A 77 19.87 -1.41 6.10
C HIS A 77 19.96 0.12 6.21
N ILE A 78 18.80 0.77 6.31
CA ILE A 78 18.71 2.23 6.35
C ILE A 78 18.62 2.71 7.80
N PRO A 79 19.52 3.61 8.25
CA PRO A 79 19.41 4.19 9.59
C PRO A 79 18.24 5.18 9.67
N VAL A 80 17.43 5.06 10.72
CA VAL A 80 16.36 6.01 11.06
C VAL A 80 16.76 6.85 12.30
N ARG A 81 15.96 7.87 12.64
CA ARG A 81 16.31 8.92 13.61
C ARG A 81 16.76 8.46 15.01
N ASP A 82 16.33 7.30 15.46
CA ASP A 82 16.73 6.74 16.76
C ASP A 82 17.90 5.75 16.68
N ARG A 83 18.58 5.72 15.53
CA ARG A 83 19.70 4.82 15.18
C ARG A 83 19.29 3.36 14.98
N TYR A 84 17.99 3.04 14.99
CA TYR A 84 17.52 1.77 14.46
C TYR A 84 17.85 1.68 12.97
N LYS A 85 18.02 0.47 12.45
CA LYS A 85 18.24 0.22 11.03
C LYS A 85 17.10 -0.62 10.48
N VAL A 86 16.27 0.00 9.65
CA VAL A 86 15.20 -0.72 8.95
C VAL A 86 15.79 -1.51 7.78
N ARG A 87 15.32 -2.75 7.61
CA ARG A 87 15.77 -3.68 6.57
C ARG A 87 14.90 -3.50 5.34
N GLU A 88 15.52 -3.18 4.22
CA GLU A 88 14.85 -2.98 2.92
C GLU A 88 15.36 -3.94 1.86
N LEU A 89 14.51 -4.21 0.87
CA LEU A 89 14.87 -5.01 -0.31
C LEU A 89 14.91 -4.13 -1.55
N VAL A 90 16.04 -4.12 -2.24
CA VAL A 90 16.28 -3.36 -3.47
C VAL A 90 16.31 -4.30 -4.66
N TYR A 91 15.49 -4.02 -5.65
CA TYR A 91 15.36 -4.77 -6.89
C TYR A 91 15.87 -3.94 -8.06
N ARG A 92 16.71 -4.56 -8.89
CA ARG A 92 17.32 -3.91 -10.06
C ARG A 92 17.35 -4.86 -11.23
N ARG A 93 17.36 -4.33 -12.44
CA ARG A 93 17.59 -5.14 -13.63
C ARG A 93 19.04 -5.68 -13.62
N LYS A 94 19.21 -6.98 -13.89
CA LYS A 94 20.56 -7.60 -13.99
C LYS A 94 21.30 -7.19 -15.25
N ILE A 95 20.57 -6.99 -16.34
CA ILE A 95 21.12 -6.48 -17.58
C ILE A 95 21.41 -4.99 -17.37
N ASP A 96 22.64 -4.57 -17.68
CA ASP A 96 23.10 -3.17 -17.62
C ASP A 96 23.21 -2.59 -16.20
N GLN A 97 23.86 -3.30 -15.28
CA GLN A 97 24.19 -2.78 -13.94
C GLN A 97 25.15 -1.56 -13.97
N SER A 98 25.81 -1.31 -15.10
CA SER A 98 26.57 -0.08 -15.35
C SER A 98 25.70 1.18 -15.41
N LYS A 99 24.42 1.03 -15.74
CA LYS A 99 23.49 2.16 -15.85
C LYS A 99 23.00 2.60 -14.47
N THR A 100 23.42 3.79 -14.05
CA THR A 100 23.09 4.36 -12.74
C THR A 100 21.96 5.40 -12.78
N ASN A 101 21.42 5.71 -13.96
CA ASN A 101 20.43 6.76 -14.17
C ASN A 101 18.98 6.24 -14.26
N ARG A 102 18.62 5.27 -13.41
CA ARG A 102 17.31 4.63 -13.41
C ARG A 102 16.32 5.36 -12.48
N PRO A 103 15.03 5.49 -12.86
CA PRO A 103 14.01 5.97 -11.93
C PRO A 103 13.96 5.13 -10.65
N LEU A 104 13.47 5.72 -9.56
CA LEU A 104 13.30 5.08 -8.27
C LEU A 104 11.82 4.86 -7.96
N VAL A 105 11.45 3.64 -7.61
CA VAL A 105 10.12 3.27 -7.11
C VAL A 105 10.27 2.78 -5.67
N VAL A 106 9.52 3.32 -4.73
CA VAL A 106 9.55 2.92 -3.31
C VAL A 106 8.15 2.53 -2.87
N LEU A 107 7.97 1.27 -2.50
CA LEU A 107 6.67 0.70 -2.11
C LEU A 107 6.72 0.22 -0.67
N ILE A 108 5.76 0.68 0.14
CA ILE A 108 5.61 0.30 1.53
C ILE A 108 4.62 -0.86 1.62
N HIS A 109 4.99 -1.90 2.37
CA HIS A 109 4.13 -3.07 2.53
C HIS A 109 2.85 -2.81 3.35
N GLY A 110 1.82 -3.61 3.07
CA GLY A 110 0.57 -3.66 3.83
C GLY A 110 0.69 -4.45 5.14
N GLY A 111 -0.44 -4.94 5.67
CA GLY A 111 -0.45 -5.76 6.89
C GLY A 111 -0.99 -5.06 8.15
N GLY A 112 -1.77 -4.00 7.98
CA GLY A 112 -2.46 -3.35 9.10
C GLY A 112 -1.52 -2.87 10.20
N PHE A 113 -0.31 -2.43 9.85
CA PHE A 113 0.75 -1.95 10.75
C PHE A 113 1.33 -2.99 11.73
N ILE A 114 0.75 -4.19 11.79
CA ILE A 114 1.13 -5.23 12.77
C ILE A 114 1.62 -6.52 12.12
N LEU A 115 1.42 -6.71 10.81
CA LEU A 115 1.80 -7.89 10.04
C LEU A 115 2.75 -7.52 8.90
N SER A 116 3.27 -8.57 8.25
CA SER A 116 4.03 -8.51 7.00
C SER A 116 5.45 -7.98 7.12
N ASN A 117 6.14 -7.96 5.98
CA ASN A 117 7.54 -7.66 5.79
C ASN A 117 7.79 -7.12 4.37
N ALA A 118 9.07 -6.87 4.04
CA ALA A 118 9.45 -6.31 2.74
C ALA A 118 9.13 -7.27 1.57
N GLU A 119 9.09 -8.57 1.80
CA GLU A 119 8.82 -9.56 0.75
C GLU A 119 7.41 -9.42 0.15
N MET A 120 6.45 -8.84 0.87
CA MET A 120 5.07 -8.64 0.38
C MET A 120 4.98 -7.76 -0.88
N GLU A 121 5.82 -6.72 -1.01
CA GLU A 121 5.83 -5.85 -2.20
C GLU A 121 6.75 -6.36 -3.31
N MET A 122 7.45 -7.49 -3.08
CA MET A 122 8.40 -8.05 -4.04
C MET A 122 7.79 -8.20 -5.44
N PRO A 123 6.59 -8.78 -5.64
CA PRO A 123 6.12 -8.99 -7.00
C PRO A 123 5.82 -7.67 -7.72
N THR A 124 5.38 -6.61 -7.01
CA THR A 124 5.11 -5.30 -7.61
C THR A 124 6.41 -4.59 -7.93
N CYS A 125 7.40 -4.69 -7.04
CA CYS A 125 8.74 -4.17 -7.28
C CYS A 125 9.39 -4.84 -8.50
N VAL A 126 9.34 -6.16 -8.59
CA VAL A 126 9.91 -6.93 -9.72
C VAL A 126 9.22 -6.57 -11.03
N GLU A 127 7.89 -6.46 -11.04
CA GLU A 127 7.16 -6.08 -12.25
C GLU A 127 7.44 -4.64 -12.67
N ALA A 128 7.60 -3.72 -11.71
CA ALA A 128 8.03 -2.35 -12.00
C ALA A 128 9.41 -2.33 -12.67
N VAL A 129 10.38 -3.09 -12.13
CA VAL A 129 11.72 -3.22 -12.71
C VAL A 129 11.64 -3.76 -14.14
N ARG A 130 10.84 -4.81 -14.37
CA ARG A 130 10.66 -5.43 -15.70
C ARG A 130 10.09 -4.48 -16.74
N ARG A 131 9.04 -3.73 -16.38
CA ARG A 131 8.31 -2.87 -17.32
C ARG A 131 8.98 -1.52 -17.57
N TYR A 132 9.62 -0.96 -16.54
CA TYR A 132 10.01 0.45 -16.56
C TYR A 132 11.52 0.68 -16.44
N ASP A 133 12.33 -0.39 -16.32
CA ASP A 133 13.80 -0.30 -16.13
C ASP A 133 14.16 0.68 -14.99
N CYS A 134 13.44 0.56 -13.87
CA CYS A 134 13.66 1.32 -12.64
C CYS A 134 14.45 0.51 -11.61
N VAL A 135 14.87 1.18 -10.54
CA VAL A 135 15.21 0.55 -9.27
C VAL A 135 13.97 0.59 -8.40
N ALA A 136 13.57 -0.56 -7.85
CA ALA A 136 12.42 -0.65 -6.94
C ALA A 136 12.89 -1.03 -5.53
N VAL A 137 12.33 -0.39 -4.52
CA VAL A 137 12.63 -0.66 -3.11
C VAL A 137 11.33 -1.06 -2.42
N SER A 138 11.32 -2.24 -1.83
CA SER A 138 10.31 -2.62 -0.87
C SER A 138 10.72 -2.14 0.52
N LEU A 139 9.89 -1.27 1.09
CA LEU A 139 10.15 -0.54 2.32
C LEU A 139 9.39 -1.18 3.49
N LYS A 140 10.14 -1.52 4.55
CA LYS A 140 9.68 -2.03 5.83
C LYS A 140 9.78 -0.96 6.91
N TYR A 141 8.77 -0.93 7.76
CA TYR A 141 8.73 -0.12 8.97
C TYR A 141 8.63 -1.01 10.21
N ARG A 142 8.94 -0.46 11.38
CA ARG A 142 8.73 -1.19 12.64
C ARG A 142 7.24 -1.36 12.91
N LEU A 143 6.86 -2.56 13.32
CA LEU A 143 5.47 -2.96 13.49
C LEU A 143 4.96 -2.66 14.90
N SER A 144 3.67 -2.38 15.01
CA SER A 144 2.96 -2.34 16.27
C SER A 144 2.59 -3.76 16.72
N PRO A 145 2.48 -4.02 18.05
CA PRO A 145 2.50 -3.08 19.17
C PRO A 145 3.90 -2.79 19.75
N GLU A 146 4.98 -3.35 19.20
CA GLU A 146 6.35 -3.13 19.70
C GLU A 146 6.76 -1.66 19.62
N VAL A 147 6.31 -0.98 18.57
CA VAL A 147 6.34 0.47 18.47
C VAL A 147 4.93 1.02 18.32
N LYS A 148 4.71 2.24 18.80
CA LYS A 148 3.41 2.93 18.72
C LYS A 148 3.48 4.06 17.69
N PHE A 149 2.31 4.57 17.29
CA PHE A 149 2.25 5.79 16.50
C PHE A 149 3.08 6.91 17.18
N PRO A 150 3.88 7.70 16.43
CA PRO A 150 4.03 7.75 14.98
C PRO A 150 5.27 7.00 14.44
N VAL A 151 5.82 6.01 15.15
CA VAL A 151 7.13 5.42 14.81
C VAL A 151 7.17 4.84 13.39
N ALA A 152 6.12 4.15 12.93
CA ALA A 152 6.07 3.63 11.56
C ALA A 152 6.09 4.75 10.49
N ASN A 153 5.40 5.88 10.75
CA ASN A 153 5.44 7.05 9.88
C ASN A 153 6.84 7.67 9.84
N ASP A 154 7.49 7.74 11.00
CA ASP A 154 8.85 8.26 11.14
C ASP A 154 9.89 7.39 10.42
N ASP A 155 9.80 6.08 10.57
CA ASP A 155 10.65 5.12 9.86
C ASP A 155 10.52 5.29 8.35
N CYS A 156 9.29 5.32 7.84
CA CYS A 156 9.03 5.49 6.41
C CYS A 156 9.54 6.83 5.88
N TRP A 157 9.40 7.92 6.65
CA TRP A 157 9.88 9.24 6.27
C TRP A 157 11.41 9.29 6.20
N ASP A 158 12.07 8.76 7.23
CA ASP A 158 13.53 8.74 7.32
C ASP A 158 14.11 7.86 6.20
N ALA A 159 13.49 6.71 5.94
CA ALA A 159 13.86 5.83 4.85
C ALA A 159 13.65 6.47 3.46
N LEU A 160 12.49 7.08 3.19
CA LEU A 160 12.24 7.79 1.94
C LEU A 160 13.27 8.92 1.71
N THR A 161 13.56 9.69 2.75
CA THR A 161 14.53 10.78 2.70
C THR A 161 15.95 10.25 2.44
N TRP A 162 16.32 9.15 3.08
CA TRP A 162 17.60 8.50 2.84
C TRP A 162 17.68 8.01 1.39
N LEU A 163 16.66 7.30 0.90
CA LEU A 163 16.63 6.77 -0.47
C LEU A 163 16.75 7.90 -1.51
N SER A 164 16.13 9.05 -1.28
CA SER A 164 16.22 10.22 -2.17
C SER A 164 17.64 10.79 -2.34
N LYS A 165 18.56 10.48 -1.42
CA LYS A 165 19.92 11.04 -1.36
C LYS A 165 21.03 10.02 -1.61
N ASN A 166 20.71 8.74 -1.78
CA ASN A 166 21.69 7.64 -1.84
C ASN A 166 21.75 6.98 -3.23
N GLU A 167 21.79 7.82 -4.27
CA GLU A 167 21.83 7.43 -5.68
C GLU A 167 22.89 6.36 -6.00
N ALA A 168 24.11 6.57 -5.51
CA ALA A 168 25.23 5.66 -5.76
C ALA A 168 25.02 4.26 -5.14
N THR A 169 24.48 4.20 -3.91
CA THR A 169 24.16 2.93 -3.25
C THR A 169 23.00 2.21 -3.96
N LEU A 170 22.03 2.97 -4.46
CA LEU A 170 20.86 2.41 -5.12
C LEU A 170 21.09 2.11 -6.60
N GLN A 171 22.11 2.69 -7.24
CA GLN A 171 22.23 2.76 -8.71
C GLN A 171 20.96 3.34 -9.36
N ALA A 172 20.37 4.33 -8.68
CA ALA A 172 19.13 4.99 -9.08
C ALA A 172 19.35 6.50 -9.12
N ASP A 173 18.61 7.18 -9.98
CA ASP A 173 18.55 8.63 -10.13
C ASP A 173 17.09 9.07 -9.99
N PRO A 174 16.66 9.50 -8.78
CA PRO A 174 15.29 9.92 -8.54
C PRO A 174 14.88 11.17 -9.35
N THR A 175 15.83 11.93 -9.93
CA THR A 175 15.51 13.06 -10.83
C THR A 175 14.93 12.59 -12.17
N ARG A 176 15.17 11.34 -12.55
CA ARG A 176 14.60 10.69 -13.74
C ARG A 176 13.16 10.22 -13.54
N GLY A 177 12.74 10.13 -12.28
CA GLY A 177 11.43 9.65 -11.86
C GLY A 177 11.55 9.07 -10.45
N PHE A 178 10.66 9.51 -9.57
CA PHE A 178 10.57 9.08 -8.19
C PHE A 178 9.10 8.78 -7.85
N VAL A 179 8.75 7.49 -7.76
CA VAL A 179 7.42 7.02 -7.41
C VAL A 179 7.43 6.50 -5.98
N PHE A 180 6.43 6.90 -5.19
CA PHE A 180 6.30 6.48 -3.81
C PHE A 180 4.87 6.01 -3.52
N GLY A 181 4.73 4.96 -2.72
CA GLY A 181 3.43 4.35 -2.54
C GLY A 181 3.43 3.12 -1.66
N GLY A 182 2.40 2.30 -1.80
CA GLY A 182 2.33 1.02 -1.12
C GLY A 182 0.99 0.33 -1.29
N THR A 183 0.77 -0.65 -0.42
CA THR A 183 -0.47 -1.43 -0.34
C THR A 183 -1.09 -1.31 1.04
N SER A 184 -2.41 -1.11 1.12
CA SER A 184 -3.16 -1.06 2.39
C SER A 184 -2.51 -0.13 3.42
N ALA A 185 -2.10 -0.62 4.59
CA ALA A 185 -1.37 0.16 5.60
C ALA A 185 -0.15 0.91 5.05
N GLY A 186 0.57 0.35 4.06
CA GLY A 186 1.66 1.04 3.39
C GLY A 186 1.20 2.24 2.56
N SER A 187 0.05 2.12 1.88
CA SER A 187 -0.60 3.28 1.26
C SER A 187 -0.98 4.33 2.31
N HIS A 188 -1.57 3.92 3.43
CA HIS A 188 -1.94 4.82 4.53
C HIS A 188 -0.72 5.60 5.07
N LEU A 189 0.43 4.95 5.22
CA LEU A 189 1.68 5.62 5.60
C LEU A 189 2.19 6.56 4.50
N SER A 190 2.11 6.13 3.23
CA SER A 190 2.66 6.90 2.11
C SER A 190 1.91 8.21 1.81
N ILE A 191 0.58 8.23 1.98
CA ILE A 191 -0.26 9.40 1.66
C ILE A 191 0.16 10.66 2.43
N PRO A 192 0.17 10.69 3.78
CA PRO A 192 0.60 11.86 4.54
C PRO A 192 2.07 12.20 4.33
N LEU A 193 2.92 11.21 4.03
CA LEU A 193 4.33 11.46 3.72
C LEU A 193 4.52 12.11 2.35
N ALA A 194 3.64 11.87 1.38
CA ALA A 194 3.64 12.61 0.12
C ALA A 194 3.29 14.09 0.33
N HIS A 195 2.33 14.39 1.20
CA HIS A 195 2.05 15.76 1.60
C HIS A 195 3.24 16.41 2.32
N LYS A 196 3.88 15.69 3.25
CA LYS A 196 5.10 16.16 3.92
C LYS A 196 6.23 16.41 2.91
N ALA A 197 6.42 15.53 1.95
CA ALA A 197 7.41 15.69 0.88
C ALA A 197 7.18 16.95 0.04
N ARG A 198 5.92 17.26 -0.31
CA ARG A 198 5.54 18.50 -0.99
C ARG A 198 5.86 19.73 -0.14
N ASP A 199 5.38 19.75 1.09
CA ASP A 199 5.48 20.91 1.99
C ASP A 199 6.93 21.19 2.41
N GLU A 200 7.72 20.15 2.66
CA GLU A 200 9.14 20.25 3.01
C GLU A 200 10.07 20.32 1.78
N LYS A 201 9.50 20.31 0.57
CA LYS A 201 10.23 20.38 -0.70
C LYS A 201 11.33 19.32 -0.79
N LEU A 202 10.94 18.06 -0.59
CA LEU A 202 11.83 16.91 -0.80
C LEU A 202 12.51 17.05 -2.18
N SER A 203 13.82 16.83 -2.20
CA SER A 203 14.64 16.99 -3.39
C SER A 203 15.52 15.74 -3.57
N PRO A 204 15.38 14.98 -4.68
CA PRO A 204 14.44 15.22 -5.80
C PRO A 204 12.96 15.07 -5.39
N PRO A 205 12.02 15.80 -6.04
CA PRO A 205 10.60 15.72 -5.68
C PRO A 205 9.99 14.39 -6.12
N LEU A 206 8.94 13.97 -5.42
CA LEU A 206 8.11 12.86 -5.87
C LEU A 206 7.44 13.23 -7.21
N THR A 207 7.49 12.30 -8.16
CA THR A 207 6.94 12.47 -9.52
C THR A 207 5.67 11.65 -9.74
N GLY A 208 5.37 10.70 -8.84
CA GLY A 208 4.16 9.89 -8.91
C GLY A 208 3.87 9.18 -7.59
N LEU A 209 2.60 8.82 -7.39
CA LEU A 209 2.14 8.08 -6.24
C LEU A 209 1.40 6.81 -6.66
N TYR A 210 1.61 5.71 -5.93
CA TYR A 210 0.92 4.44 -6.14
C TYR A 210 0.21 4.01 -4.86
N HIS A 211 -1.11 3.86 -4.91
CA HIS A 211 -1.91 3.46 -3.75
C HIS A 211 -2.78 2.27 -4.10
N CYS A 212 -2.39 1.09 -3.61
CA CYS A 212 -3.20 -0.12 -3.70
C CYS A 212 -4.04 -0.28 -2.43
N VAL A 213 -5.35 -0.46 -2.58
CA VAL A 213 -6.35 -0.62 -1.53
C VAL A 213 -6.14 0.29 -0.30
N PRO A 214 -6.03 1.62 -0.49
CA PRO A 214 -5.60 2.52 0.58
C PRO A 214 -6.70 2.76 1.64
N PRO A 215 -6.39 2.63 2.94
CA PRO A 215 -7.16 3.22 4.02
C PRO A 215 -6.87 4.74 4.02
N ALA A 216 -7.64 5.51 3.27
CA ALA A 216 -7.34 6.93 3.03
C ALA A 216 -8.19 7.90 3.88
N LEU A 217 -9.20 7.39 4.60
CA LEU A 217 -10.10 8.19 5.44
C LEU A 217 -10.62 7.37 6.62
N MET A 218 -10.13 7.68 7.83
CA MET A 218 -10.57 6.98 9.03
C MET A 218 -11.92 7.54 9.52
N PRO A 219 -12.79 6.69 10.11
CA PRO A 219 -14.10 7.12 10.62
C PRO A 219 -14.03 8.30 11.59
N GLN A 220 -12.94 8.40 12.36
CA GLN A 220 -12.72 9.43 13.38
C GLN A 220 -12.51 10.83 12.77
N ALA A 221 -12.13 10.93 11.49
CA ALA A 221 -11.99 12.19 10.76
C ALA A 221 -13.07 12.37 9.67
N LEU A 222 -14.15 11.59 9.72
CA LEU A 222 -15.22 11.64 8.73
C LEU A 222 -16.05 12.93 8.88
N ALA A 223 -15.77 13.90 8.01
CA ALA A 223 -16.57 15.14 7.93
C ALA A 223 -18.00 14.87 7.44
N GLU A 224 -18.95 15.72 7.85
CA GLU A 224 -20.39 15.58 7.53
C GLU A 224 -20.65 15.43 6.02
N LYS A 225 -19.90 16.18 5.18
CA LYS A 225 -20.04 16.13 3.72
C LYS A 225 -19.78 14.74 3.11
N TYR A 226 -19.02 13.89 3.78
CA TYR A 226 -18.65 12.57 3.27
C TYR A 226 -19.49 11.43 3.84
N LYS A 227 -20.25 11.65 4.91
CA LYS A 227 -21.09 10.60 5.51
C LYS A 227 -22.01 9.90 4.51
N PRO A 228 -22.67 10.60 3.56
CA PRO A 228 -23.49 9.95 2.55
C PRO A 228 -22.70 9.04 1.58
N LEU A 229 -21.39 9.24 1.48
CA LEU A 229 -20.50 8.53 0.56
C LEU A 229 -19.80 7.33 1.23
N TYR A 230 -19.77 7.29 2.57
CA TYR A 230 -18.96 6.35 3.36
C TYR A 230 -19.75 5.10 3.75
N ASN A 231 -20.12 4.27 2.77
CA ASN A 231 -21.05 3.15 2.96
C ASN A 231 -20.34 1.78 3.04
N SER A 232 -19.18 1.63 2.39
CA SER A 232 -18.46 0.36 2.24
C SER A 232 -18.09 -0.26 3.59
N ARG A 233 -17.79 0.55 4.61
CA ARG A 233 -17.49 0.06 5.96
C ARG A 233 -18.61 -0.73 6.60
N GLU A 234 -19.86 -0.35 6.38
CA GLU A 234 -21.02 -1.10 6.89
C GLU A 234 -21.44 -2.21 5.91
N GLN A 235 -21.48 -1.91 4.61
CA GLN A 235 -21.88 -2.86 3.55
C GLN A 235 -20.98 -4.11 3.51
N LEU A 236 -19.69 -3.93 3.79
CA LEU A 236 -18.65 -4.95 3.64
C LEU A 236 -17.93 -5.23 4.96
N LYS A 237 -18.59 -4.97 6.11
CA LYS A 237 -18.02 -5.16 7.46
C LYS A 237 -17.52 -6.59 7.74
N ASN A 238 -18.08 -7.57 7.03
CA ASN A 238 -17.72 -8.99 7.10
C ASN A 238 -17.00 -9.44 5.82
N GLY A 239 -16.23 -8.55 5.19
CA GLY A 239 -15.51 -8.81 3.94
C GLY A 239 -14.55 -9.99 4.04
N MET A 240 -14.25 -10.60 2.89
CA MET A 240 -13.40 -11.81 2.83
C MET A 240 -11.95 -11.57 3.27
N ALA A 241 -11.35 -10.44 2.89
CA ALA A 241 -9.94 -10.15 3.18
C ALA A 241 -9.75 -9.31 4.45
N LEU A 242 -10.69 -8.39 4.71
CA LEU A 242 -10.63 -7.46 5.83
C LEU A 242 -12.04 -7.30 6.43
N THR A 243 -12.13 -7.33 7.75
CA THR A 243 -13.38 -7.11 8.48
C THR A 243 -13.28 -5.87 9.37
N ALA A 244 -14.44 -5.32 9.74
CA ALA A 244 -14.50 -4.20 10.68
C ALA A 244 -13.88 -4.54 12.04
N GLU A 245 -14.00 -5.79 12.51
CA GLU A 245 -13.37 -6.23 13.76
C GLU A 245 -11.84 -6.22 13.67
N PHE A 246 -11.25 -6.66 12.54
CA PHE A 246 -9.80 -6.59 12.36
C PHE A 246 -9.28 -5.15 12.36
N THR A 247 -10.04 -4.18 11.84
CA THR A 247 -9.61 -2.77 11.91
C THR A 247 -9.45 -2.27 13.34
N LYS A 248 -10.29 -2.73 14.28
CA LYS A 248 -10.17 -2.38 15.71
C LYS A 248 -8.93 -2.98 16.36
N VAL A 249 -8.51 -4.16 15.91
CA VAL A 249 -7.26 -4.80 16.38
C VAL A 249 -6.05 -3.94 15.99
N TYR A 250 -6.04 -3.41 14.76
CA TYR A 250 -4.99 -2.50 14.29
C TYR A 250 -4.97 -1.21 15.12
N ASP A 251 -6.12 -0.54 15.29
CA ASP A 251 -6.21 0.70 16.09
C ASP A 251 -5.69 0.48 17.53
N LYS A 252 -6.07 -0.63 18.17
CA LYS A 252 -5.60 -0.98 19.52
C LYS A 252 -4.09 -1.22 19.58
N ALA A 253 -3.52 -1.86 18.56
CA ALA A 253 -2.08 -2.14 18.55
C ALA A 253 -1.26 -0.87 18.27
N VAL A 254 -1.71 -0.04 17.33
CA VAL A 254 -1.01 1.16 16.87
C VAL A 254 -1.14 2.32 17.85
N GLU A 255 -2.28 2.44 18.53
CA GLU A 255 -2.65 3.59 19.37
C GLU A 255 -2.48 4.92 18.62
N PRO A 256 -3.18 5.10 17.47
CA PRO A 256 -3.01 6.27 16.65
C PRO A 256 -3.56 7.54 17.32
N ASP A 257 -2.91 8.67 17.07
CA ASP A 257 -3.52 9.97 17.30
C ASP A 257 -4.50 10.28 16.17
N PHE A 258 -5.79 10.07 16.43
CA PHE A 258 -6.85 10.35 15.46
C PHE A 258 -7.00 11.84 15.12
N ALA A 259 -6.41 12.77 15.88
CA ALA A 259 -6.38 14.18 15.50
C ALA A 259 -5.18 14.49 14.57
N SER A 260 -4.22 13.58 14.45
CA SER A 260 -3.03 13.80 13.66
C SER A 260 -3.29 13.73 12.16
N ARG A 261 -2.76 14.69 11.41
CA ARG A 261 -2.72 14.67 9.94
C ARG A 261 -1.92 13.49 9.36
N PHE A 262 -1.05 12.87 10.16
CA PHE A 262 -0.32 11.65 9.77
C PHE A 262 -1.15 10.37 9.86
N TRP A 263 -2.30 10.43 10.53
CA TRP A 263 -3.28 9.36 10.54
C TRP A 263 -4.51 9.70 9.67
N ASN A 264 -4.86 10.99 9.64
CA ASN A 264 -6.00 11.50 8.89
C ASN A 264 -5.55 12.56 7.86
N PRO A 265 -5.07 12.14 6.68
CA PRO A 265 -4.49 13.06 5.70
C PRO A 265 -5.49 14.04 5.08
N LEU A 266 -6.81 13.84 5.24
CA LEU A 266 -7.79 14.89 4.90
C LEU A 266 -7.68 16.13 5.78
N LEU A 267 -7.05 16.03 6.96
CA LEU A 267 -6.78 17.16 7.86
C LEU A 267 -5.50 17.93 7.48
N TRP A 268 -4.88 17.63 6.32
CA TRP A 268 -3.63 18.27 5.96
C TRP A 268 -3.81 19.78 5.74
N PRO A 269 -3.09 20.65 6.50
CA PRO A 269 -3.45 22.07 6.62
C PRO A 269 -3.24 22.88 5.34
N THR A 270 -2.34 22.42 4.48
CA THR A 270 -2.01 23.04 3.18
C THR A 270 -2.83 22.45 2.02
N GLY A 271 -3.86 21.63 2.32
CA GLY A 271 -4.73 21.03 1.33
C GLY A 271 -4.09 19.92 0.49
N HIS A 272 -4.78 19.52 -0.58
CA HIS A 272 -4.49 18.34 -1.41
C HIS A 272 -4.05 18.68 -2.84
N GLU A 273 -3.95 19.97 -3.17
CA GLU A 273 -3.43 20.45 -4.44
C GLU A 273 -1.91 20.21 -4.56
N ASP A 274 -1.37 20.24 -5.78
CA ASP A 274 0.07 20.11 -6.06
C ASP A 274 0.77 18.85 -5.50
N LEU A 275 -0.01 17.83 -5.15
CA LEU A 275 0.51 16.48 -4.93
C LEU A 275 0.86 15.83 -6.29
N PRO A 276 1.88 14.93 -6.34
CA PRO A 276 2.24 14.24 -7.58
C PRO A 276 1.06 13.46 -8.18
N PRO A 277 1.01 13.22 -9.50
CA PRO A 277 0.01 12.35 -10.11
C PRO A 277 -0.11 11.01 -9.35
N THR A 278 -1.34 10.59 -9.04
CA THR A 278 -1.57 9.40 -8.22
C THR A 278 -2.34 8.36 -9.00
N PHE A 279 -1.88 7.12 -8.93
CA PHE A 279 -2.63 5.96 -9.35
C PHE A 279 -3.26 5.29 -8.13
N PHE A 280 -4.59 5.14 -8.16
CA PHE A 280 -5.34 4.39 -7.17
C PHE A 280 -5.79 3.04 -7.75
N GLN A 281 -5.40 1.95 -7.12
CA GLN A 281 -5.95 0.61 -7.36
C GLN A 281 -6.89 0.25 -6.23
N ILE A 282 -8.19 0.16 -6.53
CA ILE A 282 -9.24 -0.01 -5.52
C ILE A 282 -9.93 -1.35 -5.75
N CYS A 283 -10.07 -2.16 -4.70
CA CYS A 283 -10.95 -3.32 -4.69
C CYS A 283 -12.36 -2.88 -4.30
N GLY A 284 -13.32 -3.09 -5.20
CA GLY A 284 -14.68 -2.61 -4.99
C GLY A 284 -15.49 -3.39 -3.94
N ALA A 285 -15.03 -4.58 -3.55
CA ALA A 285 -15.62 -5.38 -2.49
C ALA A 285 -14.73 -5.41 -1.23
N ASP A 286 -13.97 -4.33 -1.02
CA ASP A 286 -13.24 -4.02 0.19
C ASP A 286 -13.98 -2.93 1.00
N LEU A 287 -14.00 -3.06 2.33
CA LEU A 287 -14.56 -2.06 3.22
C LEU A 287 -13.85 -0.70 3.11
N LEU A 288 -12.61 -0.68 2.61
CA LEU A 288 -11.80 0.53 2.38
C LEU A 288 -12.17 1.28 1.09
N ARG A 289 -13.03 0.71 0.22
CA ARG A 289 -13.36 1.25 -1.12
C ARG A 289 -13.72 2.73 -1.08
N ASP A 290 -14.70 3.10 -0.26
CA ASP A 290 -15.25 4.46 -0.29
C ASP A 290 -14.23 5.47 0.26
N GLU A 291 -13.36 5.06 1.19
CA GLU A 291 -12.29 5.91 1.72
C GLU A 291 -11.34 6.37 0.61
N ALA A 292 -10.92 5.43 -0.24
CA ALA A 292 -10.02 5.68 -1.36
C ALA A 292 -10.67 6.61 -2.39
N LEU A 293 -11.94 6.38 -2.72
CA LEU A 293 -12.69 7.20 -3.69
C LEU A 293 -12.96 8.61 -3.17
N ILE A 294 -13.29 8.75 -1.88
CA ILE A 294 -13.46 10.05 -1.24
C ILE A 294 -12.13 10.83 -1.25
N TYR A 295 -11.04 10.21 -0.82
CA TYR A 295 -9.73 10.88 -0.82
C TYR A 295 -9.29 11.30 -2.23
N GLU A 296 -9.52 10.44 -3.23
CA GLU A 296 -9.20 10.79 -4.61
C GLU A 296 -9.99 12.00 -5.12
N SER A 297 -11.28 12.09 -4.77
CA SER A 297 -12.14 13.22 -5.19
C SER A 297 -11.63 14.58 -4.71
N GLU A 298 -10.96 14.64 -3.56
CA GLU A 298 -10.38 15.87 -3.02
C GLU A 298 -9.03 16.23 -3.66
N LYS A 299 -8.32 15.27 -4.26
CA LYS A 299 -7.01 15.49 -4.90
C LYS A 299 -7.11 16.14 -6.28
N ALA A 300 -8.28 16.15 -6.90
CA ALA A 300 -8.59 16.72 -8.22
C ALA A 300 -7.76 16.22 -9.43
N ARG A 301 -6.75 15.35 -9.23
CA ARG A 301 -5.82 14.84 -10.26
C ARG A 301 -5.36 13.39 -9.99
N GLY A 302 -6.30 12.51 -9.65
CA GLY A 302 -6.07 11.06 -9.55
C GLY A 302 -6.38 10.33 -10.86
N LEU A 303 -5.57 9.34 -11.21
CA LEU A 303 -5.98 8.27 -12.13
C LEU A 303 -6.51 7.12 -11.26
N VAL A 304 -7.79 6.79 -11.40
CA VAL A 304 -8.43 5.73 -10.63
C VAL A 304 -8.68 4.51 -11.48
N ARG A 305 -8.20 3.36 -11.00
CA ARG A 305 -8.62 2.04 -11.44
C ARG A 305 -9.36 1.36 -10.29
N ALA A 306 -10.68 1.31 -10.38
CA ALA A 306 -11.52 0.55 -9.47
C ALA A 306 -12.09 -0.67 -10.19
N ALA A 307 -11.92 -1.85 -9.60
CA ALA A 307 -12.54 -3.08 -10.06
C ALA A 307 -12.77 -4.01 -8.86
N THR A 308 -13.64 -5.02 -9.02
CA THR A 308 -13.65 -6.14 -8.09
C THR A 308 -12.36 -6.92 -8.32
N TYR A 309 -11.44 -6.86 -7.36
CA TYR A 309 -10.25 -7.71 -7.38
C TYR A 309 -10.41 -8.74 -6.29
N TYR A 310 -10.61 -9.97 -6.70
CA TYR A 310 -10.38 -11.08 -5.80
C TYR A 310 -9.25 -11.97 -6.28
N GLY A 311 -9.01 -12.18 -7.56
CA GLY A 311 -7.81 -12.90 -8.02
C GLY A 311 -7.38 -12.52 -9.43
N ASP A 312 -6.13 -12.89 -9.75
CA ASP A 312 -5.48 -12.85 -11.08
C ASP A 312 -4.73 -11.57 -11.53
N ASN A 313 -4.18 -10.81 -10.58
CA ASN A 313 -2.76 -10.47 -10.73
C ASN A 313 -1.98 -11.48 -9.87
N ASP A 314 -0.72 -11.79 -10.17
CA ASP A 314 0.23 -12.69 -9.46
C ASP A 314 0.45 -12.46 -7.93
N TYR A 315 -0.55 -11.99 -7.17
CA TYR A 315 -0.46 -11.41 -5.82
C TYR A 315 -1.43 -12.05 -4.81
N GLY A 316 -2.08 -13.17 -5.16
CA GLY A 316 -2.72 -14.10 -4.22
C GLY A 316 -3.56 -13.48 -3.09
N LEU A 317 -4.67 -12.82 -3.44
CA LEU A 317 -5.70 -12.39 -2.48
C LEU A 317 -6.95 -13.30 -2.46
N ILE A 318 -6.90 -14.46 -3.14
CA ILE A 318 -7.74 -15.64 -2.87
C ILE A 318 -6.82 -16.78 -2.45
#